data_AF-A0A4D7C7L8-F1
#
_entry.id   AF-A0A4D7C7L8-F1
#
_cell.length_a   1.000
_cell.length_b   1.000
_cell.length_c   1.000
_cell.angle_alpha   90.00
_cell.angle_beta   90.00
_cell.angle_gamma   90.00
#
_symmetry.space_group_name_H-M   'P 1'
#
loop_
_entity.id
_entity.type
_entity.pdbx_description
1 polymer ?
#
loop_
_entity_poly.entity_id
_entity_poly.type
_entity_poly.pdbx_seq_one_letter_code
_entity_poly.pdbx_strand_id
1 'polypeptide(L)'
;MARGRRGLEQSVDFALTELNRAVEKHPDNPVVKALAARLLGNGGDLSGQGNLTPLAVNTLPENALILGHEANSPDKLLGFAGEGSLITVAPPGSGKTQCHVLPNLLTWNGPAVVLDIKGEIHAATSAWRAANVGPIFKFSPLDPDQGHSYNPLLAVSDEPDHIWEDSRFLADMLIVPSGKSKDPFWESRARDVLNAAIAITVRNNSPEERTMAPVLDILHGVGWDRFIISLQAATDVPTMARMGRSLGEMEPKTRDGVLQSALASMSAWEGARIARATQKSDWTPPI
;
A
#
# COMPACT_ATOMS: atom_id res chain seq x y z
N MET A 1 -17.91 -30.06 7.41
CA MET A 1 -17.87 -28.58 7.59
C MET A 1 -17.76 -28.10 9.05
N ALA A 2 -17.87 -28.95 10.08
CA ALA A 2 -17.90 -28.51 11.49
C ALA A 2 -16.54 -28.44 12.24
N ARG A 3 -15.41 -28.81 11.61
CA ARG A 3 -14.07 -28.83 12.24
C ARG A 3 -13.26 -27.54 12.09
N GLY A 4 -13.48 -26.75 11.02
CA GLY A 4 -12.69 -25.53 10.75
C GLY A 4 -13.14 -24.29 11.53
N ARG A 5 -14.43 -24.15 11.84
CA ARG A 5 -14.99 -23.02 12.63
C ARG A 5 -14.43 -22.98 14.06
N ARG A 6 -14.32 -24.15 14.71
CA ARG A 6 -13.78 -24.29 16.07
C ARG A 6 -12.33 -23.82 16.23
N GLY A 7 -11.48 -23.98 15.20
CA GLY A 7 -10.06 -23.65 15.32
C GLY A 7 -9.77 -22.14 15.29
N LEU A 8 -10.57 -21.37 14.55
CA LEU A 8 -10.38 -19.91 14.46
C LEU A 8 -10.94 -19.21 15.69
N GLU A 9 -12.13 -19.60 16.15
CA GLU A 9 -12.73 -19.15 17.42
C GLU A 9 -11.76 -19.40 18.59
N GLN A 10 -11.20 -20.61 18.67
CA GLN A 10 -10.18 -20.96 19.68
C GLN A 10 -8.92 -20.09 19.59
N SER A 11 -8.52 -19.68 18.39
CA SER A 11 -7.29 -18.89 18.20
C SER A 11 -7.50 -17.42 18.58
N VAL A 12 -8.67 -16.86 18.28
CA VAL A 12 -9.05 -15.50 18.69
C VAL A 12 -9.26 -15.43 20.19
N ASP A 13 -9.98 -16.40 20.76
CA ASP A 13 -10.17 -16.50 22.21
C ASP A 13 -8.83 -16.68 22.94
N PHE A 14 -7.92 -17.49 22.38
CA PHE A 14 -6.58 -17.64 22.91
C PHE A 14 -5.80 -16.31 22.90
N ALA A 15 -5.80 -15.59 21.77
CA ALA A 15 -5.10 -14.31 21.66
C ALA A 15 -5.64 -13.25 22.65
N LEU A 16 -6.96 -13.17 22.79
CA LEU A 16 -7.60 -12.26 23.76
C LEU A 16 -7.33 -12.68 25.21
N THR A 17 -7.34 -13.98 25.49
CA THR A 17 -7.04 -14.52 26.83
C THR A 17 -5.59 -14.26 27.21
N GLU A 18 -4.63 -14.46 26.31
CA GLU A 18 -3.22 -14.17 26.57
C GLU A 18 -2.98 -12.66 26.73
N LEU A 19 -3.70 -11.82 25.96
CA LEU A 19 -3.63 -10.37 26.12
C LEU A 19 -4.15 -9.93 27.49
N ASN A 20 -5.32 -10.42 27.90
CA ASN A 20 -5.87 -10.13 29.24
C ASN A 20 -4.92 -10.59 30.35
N ARG A 21 -4.33 -11.79 30.22
CA ARG A 21 -3.33 -12.29 31.17
C ARG A 21 -2.07 -11.42 31.20
N ALA A 22 -1.62 -10.91 30.05
CA ALA A 22 -0.48 -10.00 29.97
C ALA A 22 -0.78 -8.66 30.66
N VAL A 23 -1.99 -8.13 30.52
CA VAL A 23 -2.47 -6.92 31.21
C VAL A 23 -2.46 -7.09 32.72
N GLU A 24 -2.95 -8.23 33.22
CA GLU A 24 -2.93 -8.54 34.66
C GLU A 24 -1.52 -8.69 35.23
N LYS A 25 -0.63 -9.38 34.48
CA LYS A 25 0.72 -9.71 34.96
C LYS A 25 1.71 -8.56 34.83
N HIS A 26 1.51 -7.69 33.84
CA HIS A 26 2.41 -6.59 33.51
C HIS A 26 1.65 -5.28 33.29
N PRO A 27 0.89 -4.81 34.31
CA PRO A 27 -0.03 -3.69 34.16
C PRO A 27 0.68 -2.42 33.74
N ASP A 28 1.93 -2.19 34.15
CA ASP A 28 2.69 -0.98 33.84
C ASP A 28 3.57 -1.06 32.58
N ASN A 29 3.59 -2.19 31.88
CA ASN A 29 4.39 -2.32 30.66
C ASN A 29 3.77 -1.47 29.53
N PRO A 30 4.54 -0.53 28.94
CA PRO A 30 4.00 0.41 27.95
C PRO A 30 3.51 -0.26 26.66
N VAL A 31 4.09 -1.40 26.27
CA VAL A 31 3.64 -2.19 25.11
C VAL A 31 2.32 -2.88 25.41
N VAL A 32 2.19 -3.47 26.61
CA VAL A 32 0.94 -4.11 27.06
C VAL A 32 -0.18 -3.08 27.20
N LYS A 33 0.10 -1.91 27.78
CA LYS A 33 -0.84 -0.77 27.86
C LYS A 33 -1.28 -0.32 26.47
N ALA A 34 -0.36 -0.17 25.51
CA ALA A 34 -0.70 0.24 24.14
C ALA A 34 -1.53 -0.80 23.39
N LEU A 35 -1.18 -2.09 23.52
CA LEU A 35 -1.90 -3.18 22.86
C LEU A 35 -3.31 -3.36 23.47
N ALA A 36 -3.42 -3.29 24.80
CA ALA A 36 -4.70 -3.34 25.51
C ALA A 36 -5.56 -2.10 25.22
N ALA A 37 -4.98 -0.90 25.20
CA ALA A 37 -5.73 0.29 24.79
C ALA A 37 -6.22 0.20 23.34
N ARG A 38 -5.50 -0.49 22.45
CA ARG A 38 -5.86 -0.60 21.04
C ARG A 38 -6.83 -1.74 20.72
N LEU A 39 -6.82 -2.80 21.52
CA LEU A 39 -7.63 -4.02 21.31
C LEU A 39 -8.77 -4.18 22.31
N LEU A 40 -8.68 -3.54 23.49
CA LEU A 40 -9.62 -3.67 24.61
C LEU A 40 -10.15 -2.31 25.11
N GLY A 41 -9.61 -1.17 24.66
CA GLY A 41 -9.93 0.16 25.20
C GLY A 41 -10.47 1.17 24.18
N ASN A 42 -11.52 1.90 24.56
CA ASN A 42 -12.05 3.17 24.04
C ASN A 42 -12.35 3.36 22.53
N GLY A 43 -12.32 2.34 21.68
CA GLY A 43 -12.77 2.49 20.29
C GLY A 43 -13.19 1.23 19.54
N GLY A 44 -13.14 0.05 20.16
CA GLY A 44 -13.42 -1.21 19.47
C GLY A 44 -13.91 -2.27 20.43
N ASP A 45 -15.20 -2.27 20.72
CA ASP A 45 -15.86 -3.42 21.33
C ASP A 45 -16.18 -4.42 20.22
N LEU A 46 -15.26 -5.37 19.98
CA LEU A 46 -15.47 -6.54 19.11
C LEU A 46 -14.98 -7.81 19.80
N SER A 47 -15.43 -8.01 21.04
CA SER A 47 -15.50 -9.33 21.67
C SER A 47 -16.96 -9.60 22.02
N GLY A 48 -17.44 -10.82 21.83
CA GLY A 48 -18.86 -11.20 21.84
C GLY A 48 -19.62 -11.08 23.18
N GLN A 49 -19.31 -10.09 24.01
CA GLN A 49 -20.07 -9.70 25.21
C GLN A 49 -20.30 -8.19 25.33
N GLY A 50 -19.83 -7.41 24.35
CA GLY A 50 -20.20 -6.01 24.19
C GLY A 50 -21.66 -5.83 23.83
N ASN A 51 -22.33 -4.86 24.43
CA ASN A 51 -23.71 -4.54 24.09
C ASN A 51 -23.71 -3.95 22.66
N LEU A 52 -23.93 -4.77 21.63
CA LEU A 52 -23.98 -4.37 20.21
C LEU A 52 -25.20 -3.48 19.87
N THR A 53 -26.10 -3.28 20.83
CA THR A 53 -27.32 -2.49 20.70
C THR A 53 -27.10 -1.07 20.14
N PRO A 54 -26.02 -0.33 20.47
CA PRO A 54 -25.72 0.98 19.87
C PRO A 54 -25.33 0.94 18.39
N LEU A 55 -24.90 -0.23 17.88
CA LEU A 55 -24.54 -0.45 16.46
C LEU A 55 -25.69 -1.07 15.65
N ALA A 56 -26.68 -1.62 16.35
CA ALA A 56 -27.85 -2.24 15.76
C ALA A 56 -28.88 -1.17 15.42
N VAL A 57 -29.02 -0.89 14.12
CA VAL A 57 -29.90 0.17 13.61
C VAL A 57 -30.85 -0.38 12.57
N ASN A 58 -32.08 0.16 12.52
CA ASN A 58 -33.04 -0.16 11.47
C ASN A 58 -32.68 0.54 10.14
N THR A 59 -31.93 1.64 10.22
CA THR A 59 -31.45 2.40 9.08
C THR A 59 -30.00 2.76 9.35
N LEU A 60 -29.11 2.37 8.45
CA LEU A 60 -27.69 2.65 8.58
C LEU A 60 -27.43 4.14 8.33
N PRO A 61 -26.60 4.80 9.15
CA PRO A 61 -26.08 6.12 8.82
C PRO A 61 -25.43 6.12 7.43
N GLU A 62 -25.43 7.29 6.79
CA GLU A 62 -24.70 7.48 5.55
C GLU A 62 -23.22 7.15 5.76
N ASN A 63 -22.66 6.31 4.89
CA ASN A 63 -21.29 5.79 5.00
C ASN A 63 -21.01 4.89 6.22
N ALA A 64 -22.02 4.27 6.85
CA ALA A 64 -21.75 3.19 7.79
C ALA A 64 -21.30 1.91 7.07
N LEU A 65 -20.30 1.23 7.64
CA LEU A 65 -19.89 -0.09 7.17
C LEU A 65 -20.76 -1.18 7.80
N ILE A 66 -21.32 -2.05 6.96
CA ILE A 66 -22.14 -3.18 7.37
C ILE A 66 -21.24 -4.26 7.98
N LEU A 67 -21.51 -4.58 9.24
CA LEU A 67 -20.85 -5.66 9.98
C LEU A 67 -21.63 -6.99 9.86
N GLY A 68 -22.94 -6.91 9.71
CA GLY A 68 -23.83 -8.06 9.62
C GLY A 68 -25.22 -7.76 10.15
N HIS A 69 -25.87 -8.76 10.74
CA HIS A 69 -27.21 -8.65 11.31
C HIS A 69 -27.18 -8.94 12.82
N GLU A 70 -28.13 -8.35 13.54
CA GLU A 70 -28.31 -8.65 14.96
C GLU A 70 -28.71 -10.13 15.13
N ALA A 71 -28.05 -10.83 16.05
CA ALA A 71 -28.18 -12.29 16.19
C ALA A 71 -29.64 -12.75 16.43
N ASN A 72 -30.45 -11.94 17.11
CA ASN A 72 -31.83 -12.25 17.46
C ASN A 72 -32.85 -11.58 16.52
N SER A 73 -32.39 -10.68 15.64
CA SER A 73 -33.25 -9.91 14.73
C SER A 73 -32.57 -9.83 13.36
N PRO A 74 -32.75 -10.85 12.50
CA PRO A 74 -32.10 -10.90 11.19
C PRO A 74 -32.50 -9.75 10.27
N ASP A 75 -33.60 -9.03 10.53
CA ASP A 75 -33.99 -7.85 9.75
C ASP A 75 -33.24 -6.57 10.19
N LYS A 76 -32.51 -6.61 11.30
CA LYS A 76 -31.82 -5.46 11.88
C LYS A 76 -30.33 -5.53 11.57
N LEU A 77 -29.82 -4.51 10.87
CA LEU A 77 -28.42 -4.43 10.48
C LEU A 77 -27.55 -3.92 11.62
N LEU A 78 -26.33 -4.47 11.70
CA LEU A 78 -25.23 -3.96 12.52
C LEU A 78 -24.33 -3.12 11.62
N GLY A 79 -24.17 -1.84 11.96
CA GLY A 79 -23.35 -0.89 11.24
C GLY A 79 -22.25 -0.29 12.10
N PHE A 80 -21.12 0.04 11.48
CA PHE A 80 -20.06 0.81 12.09
C PHE A 80 -19.88 2.14 11.37
N ALA A 81 -20.12 3.24 12.07
CA ALA A 81 -19.97 4.61 11.57
C ALA A 81 -18.88 5.41 12.32
N GLY A 82 -17.97 4.70 13.02
CA GLY A 82 -16.89 5.33 13.78
C GLY A 82 -15.66 5.63 12.92
N GLU A 83 -14.72 6.40 13.48
CA GLU A 83 -13.45 6.78 12.82
C GLU A 83 -12.37 5.69 12.84
N GLY A 84 -12.71 4.48 13.29
CA GLY A 84 -11.79 3.35 13.46
C GLY A 84 -11.60 2.50 12.20
N SER A 85 -10.52 1.70 12.19
CA SER A 85 -10.31 0.67 11.15
C SER A 85 -11.00 -0.64 11.51
N LEU A 86 -11.56 -1.33 10.51
CA LEU A 86 -12.14 -2.66 10.67
C LEU A 86 -11.19 -3.75 10.18
N ILE A 87 -11.08 -4.83 10.95
CA ILE A 87 -10.36 -6.05 10.55
C ILE A 87 -11.29 -7.25 10.61
N THR A 88 -11.40 -7.99 9.51
CA THR A 88 -12.19 -9.21 9.43
C THR A 88 -11.27 -10.43 9.39
N VAL A 89 -11.37 -11.29 10.41
CA VAL A 89 -10.61 -12.55 10.48
C VAL A 89 -11.56 -13.70 10.21
N ALA A 90 -11.35 -14.41 9.10
CA ALA A 90 -12.22 -15.53 8.73
C ALA A 90 -11.46 -16.62 7.92
N PRO A 91 -11.77 -17.92 8.09
CA PRO A 91 -11.12 -18.97 7.31
C PRO A 91 -11.42 -18.86 5.82
N PRO A 92 -10.63 -19.47 4.93
CA PRO A 92 -10.98 -19.60 3.51
C PRO A 92 -12.37 -20.23 3.32
N GLY A 93 -13.16 -19.72 2.38
CA GLY A 93 -14.51 -20.21 2.09
C GLY A 93 -15.60 -19.80 3.08
N SER A 94 -15.29 -18.97 4.07
CA SER A 94 -16.25 -18.44 5.06
C SER A 94 -17.18 -17.35 4.52
N GLY A 95 -16.96 -16.88 3.29
CA GLY A 95 -17.74 -15.80 2.70
C GLY A 95 -17.24 -14.39 2.98
N LYS A 96 -15.99 -14.18 3.45
CA LYS A 96 -15.44 -12.82 3.71
C LYS A 96 -15.71 -11.79 2.58
N THR A 97 -15.57 -12.20 1.33
CA THR A 97 -15.84 -11.33 0.18
C THR A 97 -17.35 -11.09 0.02
N GLN A 98 -18.13 -12.17 0.03
CA GLN A 98 -19.57 -12.15 -0.23
C GLN A 98 -20.39 -11.46 0.86
N CYS A 99 -20.01 -11.66 2.12
CA CYS A 99 -20.78 -11.20 3.28
C CYS A 99 -20.28 -9.86 3.83
N HIS A 100 -19.07 -9.43 3.50
CA HIS A 100 -18.49 -8.20 4.03
C HIS A 100 -18.03 -7.25 2.94
N VAL A 101 -17.14 -7.68 2.04
CA VAL A 101 -16.56 -6.77 1.02
C VAL A 101 -17.62 -6.28 0.02
N LEU A 102 -18.39 -7.19 -0.58
CA LEU A 102 -19.37 -6.82 -1.61
C LEU A 102 -20.50 -5.92 -1.06
N PRO A 103 -21.17 -6.26 0.06
CA PRO A 103 -22.22 -5.40 0.59
C PRO A 103 -21.70 -4.00 0.89
N ASN A 104 -20.54 -3.89 1.56
CA ASN A 104 -19.94 -2.60 1.87
C ASN A 104 -19.60 -1.79 0.62
N LEU A 105 -19.02 -2.40 -0.43
CA LEU A 105 -18.73 -1.66 -1.67
C LEU A 105 -19.97 -1.25 -2.45
N LEU A 106 -21.12 -1.89 -2.21
CA LEU A 106 -22.41 -1.57 -2.85
C LEU A 106 -23.28 -0.64 -2.00
N THR A 107 -22.84 -0.26 -0.80
CA THR A 107 -23.57 0.69 0.07
C THR A 107 -22.72 1.87 0.54
N TRP A 108 -21.39 1.75 0.47
CA TRP A 108 -20.44 2.82 0.78
C TRP A 108 -20.42 3.85 -0.36
N ASN A 109 -20.84 5.07 -0.05
CA ASN A 109 -20.95 6.17 -1.02
C ASN A 109 -19.63 6.96 -1.17
N GLY A 110 -18.61 6.67 -0.36
CA GLY A 110 -17.30 7.29 -0.48
C GLY A 110 -16.38 6.62 -1.51
N PRO A 111 -15.17 7.18 -1.75
CA PRO A 111 -14.14 6.52 -2.55
C PRO A 111 -13.66 5.24 -1.89
N ALA A 112 -13.13 4.31 -2.69
CA ALA A 112 -12.58 3.04 -2.21
C ALA A 112 -11.40 2.60 -3.08
N VAL A 113 -10.32 2.15 -2.43
CA VAL A 113 -9.19 1.45 -3.07
C VAL A 113 -9.29 -0.02 -2.67
N VAL A 114 -9.37 -0.90 -3.67
CA VAL A 114 -9.65 -2.33 -3.44
C VAL A 114 -8.55 -3.18 -4.06
N LEU A 115 -7.89 -4.00 -3.23
CA LEU A 115 -6.98 -5.03 -3.71
C LEU A 115 -7.78 -6.27 -4.15
N ASP A 116 -7.98 -6.42 -5.45
CA ASP A 116 -8.76 -7.52 -6.05
C ASP A 116 -7.89 -8.43 -6.91
N ILE A 117 -7.21 -9.39 -6.27
CA ILE A 117 -6.30 -10.33 -6.94
C ILE A 117 -7.02 -11.21 -7.98
N LYS A 118 -8.32 -11.49 -7.77
CA LYS A 118 -9.10 -12.41 -8.63
C LYS A 118 -9.98 -11.70 -9.66
N GLY A 119 -10.22 -10.41 -9.50
CA GLY A 119 -11.13 -9.63 -10.34
C GLY A 119 -12.62 -9.80 -10.03
N GLU A 120 -12.96 -10.61 -9.02
CA GLU A 120 -14.36 -10.94 -8.68
C GLU A 120 -15.10 -9.74 -8.04
N ILE A 121 -14.38 -8.90 -7.31
CA ILE A 121 -14.96 -7.73 -6.64
C ILE A 121 -15.25 -6.64 -7.67
N HIS A 122 -14.29 -6.37 -8.56
CA HIS A 122 -14.50 -5.44 -9.66
C HIS A 122 -15.66 -5.88 -10.55
N ALA A 123 -15.69 -7.16 -10.95
CA ALA A 123 -16.78 -7.70 -11.78
C ALA A 123 -18.16 -7.54 -11.13
N ALA A 124 -18.26 -7.72 -9.81
CA ALA A 124 -19.52 -7.64 -9.08
C ALA A 124 -19.97 -6.19 -8.78
N THR A 125 -19.04 -5.24 -8.62
CA THR A 125 -19.36 -3.92 -8.03
C THR A 125 -19.14 -2.72 -8.95
N SER A 126 -18.28 -2.83 -9.96
CA SER A 126 -17.87 -1.70 -10.80
C SER A 126 -19.03 -0.98 -11.47
N ALA A 127 -19.95 -1.72 -12.10
CA ALA A 127 -21.10 -1.11 -12.81
C ALA A 127 -22.01 -0.31 -11.86
N TRP A 128 -22.30 -0.85 -10.67
CA TRP A 128 -23.10 -0.15 -9.67
C TRP A 128 -22.37 1.08 -9.14
N ARG A 129 -21.08 0.96 -8.80
CA ARG A 129 -20.29 2.09 -8.28
C ARG A 129 -20.10 3.18 -9.33
N ALA A 130 -19.93 2.83 -10.61
CA ALA A 130 -19.89 3.79 -11.71
C ALA A 130 -21.19 4.60 -11.85
N ALA A 131 -22.34 3.94 -11.65
CA ALA A 131 -23.64 4.58 -11.77
C ALA A 131 -24.05 5.41 -10.54
N ASN A 132 -23.57 5.05 -9.34
CA ASN A 132 -24.08 5.61 -8.08
C ASN A 132 -23.05 6.40 -7.26
N VAL A 133 -21.75 6.20 -7.49
CA VAL A 133 -20.68 6.76 -6.65
C VAL A 133 -19.71 7.64 -7.43
N GLY A 134 -19.09 7.10 -8.48
CA GLY A 134 -18.06 7.84 -9.21
C GLY A 134 -17.24 6.98 -10.19
N PRO A 135 -16.21 7.56 -10.83
CA PRO A 135 -15.41 6.87 -11.83
C PRO A 135 -14.72 5.62 -11.27
N ILE A 136 -14.55 4.61 -12.14
CA ILE A 136 -13.92 3.33 -11.79
C ILE A 136 -12.63 3.15 -12.57
N PHE A 137 -11.54 2.95 -11.84
CA PHE A 137 -10.22 2.66 -12.40
C PHE A 137 -9.78 1.27 -11.95
N LYS A 138 -9.38 0.43 -12.91
CA LYS A 138 -8.84 -0.91 -12.68
C LYS A 138 -7.37 -0.93 -13.09
N PHE A 139 -6.45 -1.00 -12.14
CA PHE A 139 -5.03 -1.20 -12.42
C PHE A 139 -4.70 -2.70 -12.41
N SER A 140 -4.35 -3.26 -13.57
CA SER A 140 -4.02 -4.69 -13.73
C SER A 140 -2.74 -4.84 -14.55
N PRO A 141 -1.56 -4.68 -13.93
CA PRO A 141 -0.31 -4.54 -14.69
C PRO A 141 0.14 -5.83 -15.40
N LEU A 142 -0.41 -6.99 -15.01
CA LEU A 142 -0.19 -8.27 -15.71
C LEU A 142 -1.18 -8.51 -16.86
N ASP A 143 -2.22 -7.69 -16.98
CA ASP A 143 -3.21 -7.70 -18.05
C ASP A 143 -3.49 -6.27 -18.52
N PRO A 144 -2.49 -5.59 -19.13
CA PRO A 144 -2.56 -4.16 -19.44
C PRO A 144 -3.65 -3.81 -20.46
N ASP A 145 -4.15 -4.79 -21.21
CA ASP A 145 -5.23 -4.61 -22.19
C ASP A 145 -6.62 -4.56 -21.53
N GLN A 146 -6.72 -4.98 -20.27
CA GLN A 146 -7.97 -5.06 -19.49
C GLN A 146 -7.98 -4.10 -18.29
N GLY A 147 -7.09 -3.12 -18.27
CA GLY A 147 -6.93 -2.16 -17.18
C GLY A 147 -6.55 -0.77 -17.65
N HIS A 148 -6.48 0.15 -16.71
CA HIS A 148 -5.98 1.51 -16.87
C HIS A 148 -4.48 1.54 -16.57
N SER A 149 -3.79 2.49 -17.18
CA SER A 149 -2.37 2.73 -16.94
C SER A 149 -2.17 3.67 -15.76
N TYR A 150 -1.09 3.47 -15.02
CA TYR A 150 -0.65 4.38 -13.95
C TYR A 150 0.88 4.46 -13.94
N ASN A 151 1.39 5.67 -14.17
CA ASN A 151 2.81 6.00 -14.13
C ASN A 151 3.13 6.80 -12.86
N PRO A 152 3.88 6.23 -11.91
CA PRO A 152 4.20 6.93 -10.67
C PRO A 152 5.17 8.11 -10.88
N LEU A 153 5.93 8.16 -11.97
CA LEU A 153 6.88 9.24 -12.24
C LEU A 153 6.16 10.56 -12.54
N LEU A 154 4.88 10.52 -12.89
CA LEU A 154 4.07 11.73 -13.13
C LEU A 154 3.66 12.45 -11.84
N ALA A 155 3.82 11.80 -10.68
CA ALA A 155 3.61 12.44 -9.38
C ALA A 155 4.84 13.21 -8.87
N VAL A 156 5.99 13.08 -9.55
CA VAL A 156 7.23 13.76 -9.18
C VAL A 156 7.32 15.08 -9.93
N SER A 157 7.42 16.19 -9.19
CA SER A 157 7.66 17.52 -9.77
C SER A 157 9.03 17.58 -10.43
N ASP A 158 9.14 18.26 -11.58
CA ASP A 158 10.41 18.59 -12.23
C ASP A 158 10.98 19.94 -11.78
N GLU A 159 10.26 20.67 -10.94
CA GLU A 159 10.74 21.92 -10.35
C GLU A 159 11.97 21.67 -9.46
N PRO A 160 13.04 22.48 -9.58
CA PRO A 160 14.29 22.29 -8.84
C PRO A 160 14.11 22.17 -7.32
N ASP A 161 13.14 22.88 -6.75
CA ASP A 161 12.89 22.93 -5.31
C ASP A 161 12.19 21.67 -4.76
N HIS A 162 11.56 20.87 -5.63
CA HIS A 162 10.70 19.74 -5.22
C HIS A 162 11.21 18.37 -5.71
N ILE A 163 11.91 18.35 -6.85
CA ILE A 163 12.25 17.11 -7.56
C ILE A 163 13.00 16.09 -6.68
N TRP A 164 13.85 16.56 -5.76
CA TRP A 164 14.64 15.67 -4.91
C TRP A 164 13.81 15.00 -3.82
N GLU A 165 12.96 15.78 -3.13
CA GLU A 165 12.07 15.31 -2.07
C GLU A 165 10.96 14.41 -2.63
N ASP A 166 10.35 14.79 -3.77
CA ASP A 166 9.31 14.01 -4.43
C ASP A 166 9.86 12.67 -4.95
N SER A 167 11.05 12.70 -5.56
CA SER A 167 11.74 11.47 -5.99
C SER A 167 12.09 10.57 -4.80
N ARG A 168 12.45 11.17 -3.66
CA ARG A 168 12.77 10.43 -2.44
C ARG A 168 11.53 9.76 -1.87
N PHE A 169 10.42 10.48 -1.81
CA PHE A 169 9.14 9.95 -1.37
C PHE A 169 8.71 8.75 -2.22
N LEU A 170 8.83 8.85 -3.54
CA LEU A 170 8.55 7.73 -4.44
C LEU A 170 9.52 6.55 -4.21
N ALA A 171 10.82 6.80 -4.11
CA ALA A 171 11.81 5.75 -3.86
C ALA A 171 11.54 5.00 -2.54
N ASP A 172 11.10 5.73 -1.50
CA ASP A 172 10.70 5.17 -0.21
C ASP A 172 9.46 4.26 -0.32
N MET A 173 8.50 4.60 -1.17
CA MET A 173 7.33 3.75 -1.44
C MET A 173 7.67 2.48 -2.25
N LEU A 174 8.66 2.57 -3.13
CA LEU A 174 9.06 1.48 -4.03
C LEU A 174 9.93 0.43 -3.34
N ILE A 175 10.75 0.84 -2.36
CA ILE A 175 11.59 -0.08 -1.61
C ILE A 175 10.79 -0.72 -0.49
N VAL A 176 10.37 -1.96 -0.71
CA VAL A 176 9.74 -2.79 0.33
C VAL A 176 10.80 -3.22 1.36
N PRO A 177 10.71 -2.79 2.63
CA PRO A 177 11.65 -3.23 3.65
C PRO A 177 11.54 -4.75 3.81
N SER A 178 12.65 -5.45 3.62
CA SER A 178 12.61 -6.92 3.59
C SER A 178 12.33 -7.56 4.96
N GLY A 179 12.33 -6.78 6.05
CA GLY A 179 12.22 -7.24 7.44
C GLY A 179 13.35 -8.20 7.88
N LYS A 180 14.22 -8.58 6.93
CA LYS A 180 15.25 -9.61 7.01
C LYS A 180 16.63 -9.07 6.61
N SER A 181 16.72 -7.90 5.99
CA SER A 181 18.00 -7.27 5.73
C SER A 181 18.70 -7.03 7.07
N LYS A 182 19.81 -7.74 7.26
CA LYS A 182 20.67 -7.59 8.42
C LYS A 182 21.58 -6.36 8.31
N ASP A 183 21.51 -5.63 7.21
CA ASP A 183 22.47 -4.56 6.92
C ASP A 183 21.78 -3.31 6.34
N PRO A 184 21.43 -2.35 7.24
CA PRO A 184 20.80 -1.08 6.88
C PRO A 184 21.58 -0.24 5.86
N PHE A 185 22.89 -0.47 5.73
CA PHE A 185 23.73 0.27 4.79
C PHE A 185 23.28 0.03 3.34
N TRP A 186 23.10 -1.23 2.93
CA TRP A 186 22.74 -1.55 1.55
C TRP A 186 21.35 -1.05 1.16
N GLU A 187 20.37 -1.19 2.05
CA GLU A 187 19.02 -0.66 1.82
C GLU A 187 19.03 0.87 1.73
N SER A 188 19.81 1.54 2.59
CA SER A 188 19.95 3.00 2.54
C SER A 188 20.59 3.45 1.22
N ARG A 189 21.68 2.83 0.79
CA ARG A 189 22.36 3.18 -0.46
C ARG A 189 21.55 2.81 -1.71
N ALA A 190 20.82 1.69 -1.68
CA ALA A 190 19.92 1.31 -2.76
C ALA A 190 18.85 2.38 -2.99
N ARG A 191 18.32 2.93 -1.89
CA ARG A 191 17.36 4.04 -1.92
C ARG A 191 17.97 5.34 -2.43
N ASP A 192 19.21 5.65 -2.06
CA ASP A 192 19.92 6.82 -2.59
C ASP A 192 20.09 6.75 -4.11
N VAL A 193 20.46 5.57 -4.64
CA VAL A 193 20.58 5.36 -6.08
C VAL A 193 19.22 5.42 -6.77
N LEU A 194 18.19 4.76 -6.23
CA LEU A 194 16.85 4.79 -6.80
C LEU A 194 16.27 6.21 -6.83
N ASN A 195 16.41 6.97 -5.74
CA ASN A 195 16.01 8.38 -5.67
C ASN A 195 16.69 9.19 -6.78
N ALA A 196 18.01 9.08 -6.91
CA ALA A 196 18.77 9.81 -7.91
C ALA A 196 18.42 9.39 -9.35
N ALA A 197 18.14 8.10 -9.58
CA ALA A 197 17.71 7.57 -10.87
C ALA A 197 16.30 8.08 -11.27
N ILE A 198 15.37 8.16 -10.31
CA ILE A 198 14.05 8.77 -10.52
C ILE A 198 14.21 10.26 -10.86
N ALA A 199 14.93 11.01 -10.02
CA ALA A 199 15.11 12.45 -10.19
C ALA A 199 15.71 12.80 -11.55
N ILE A 200 16.76 12.08 -11.98
CA ILE A 200 17.37 12.36 -13.29
C ILE A 200 16.47 11.97 -14.46
N THR A 201 15.67 10.90 -14.30
CA THR A 201 14.71 10.46 -15.32
C THR A 201 13.61 11.50 -15.48
N VAL A 202 13.06 12.01 -14.38
CA VAL A 202 12.03 13.06 -14.39
C VAL A 202 12.57 14.36 -14.99
N ARG A 203 13.78 14.77 -14.57
CA ARG A 203 14.43 16.01 -15.04
C ARG A 203 14.71 16.03 -16.54
N ASN A 204 15.19 14.90 -17.07
CA ASN A 204 15.70 14.84 -18.44
C ASN A 204 14.65 14.49 -19.49
N ASN A 205 13.42 14.18 -19.08
CA ASN A 205 12.37 13.72 -19.97
C ASN A 205 11.09 14.54 -19.75
N SER A 206 10.44 14.90 -20.85
CA SER A 206 9.09 15.47 -20.79
C SER A 206 8.12 14.46 -20.15
N PRO A 207 7.00 14.91 -19.54
CA PRO A 207 6.06 14.02 -18.86
C PRO A 207 5.65 12.77 -19.68
N GLU A 208 5.37 12.94 -20.96
CA GLU A 208 5.03 11.87 -21.92
C GLU A 208 6.17 10.87 -22.20
N GLU A 209 7.41 11.23 -21.93
CA GLU A 209 8.61 10.39 -22.13
C GLU A 209 9.09 9.74 -20.82
N ARG A 210 8.52 10.12 -19.67
CA ARG A 210 8.89 9.54 -18.37
C ARG A 210 8.44 8.09 -18.30
N THR A 211 9.38 7.16 -18.32
CA THR A 211 9.11 5.74 -18.12
C THR A 211 10.03 5.16 -17.06
N MET A 212 9.69 3.99 -16.52
CA MET A 212 10.57 3.30 -15.58
C MET A 212 11.78 2.64 -16.26
N ALA A 213 11.83 2.58 -17.59
CA ALA A 213 12.92 1.90 -18.29
C ALA A 213 14.29 2.55 -18.05
N PRO A 214 14.49 3.88 -18.17
CA PRO A 214 15.75 4.53 -17.82
C PRO A 214 16.14 4.35 -16.35
N VAL A 215 15.16 4.33 -15.44
CA VAL A 215 15.40 4.06 -14.01
C VAL A 215 15.97 2.66 -13.85
N LEU A 216 15.33 1.65 -14.44
CA LEU A 216 15.78 0.26 -14.37
C LEU A 216 17.14 0.06 -15.07
N ASP A 217 17.40 0.73 -16.19
CA ASP A 217 18.69 0.69 -16.90
C ASP A 217 19.83 1.15 -15.98
N ILE A 218 19.64 2.27 -15.28
CA ILE A 218 20.60 2.79 -14.29
C ILE A 218 20.83 1.75 -13.18
N LEU A 219 19.77 1.10 -12.69
CA LEU A 219 19.89 0.05 -11.67
C LEU A 219 20.64 -1.20 -12.17
N HIS A 220 20.59 -1.49 -13.46
CA HIS A 220 21.42 -2.51 -14.11
C HIS A 220 22.85 -2.03 -14.42
N GLY A 221 23.19 -0.79 -14.04
CA GLY A 221 24.50 -0.17 -14.30
C GLY A 221 24.67 0.36 -15.73
N VAL A 222 23.62 0.32 -16.55
CA VAL A 222 23.66 0.82 -17.93
C VAL A 222 23.78 2.34 -17.90
N GLY A 223 24.80 2.87 -18.59
CA GLY A 223 25.02 4.31 -18.67
C GLY A 223 25.43 4.98 -17.34
N TRP A 224 25.99 4.23 -16.39
CA TRP A 224 26.38 4.73 -15.06
C TRP A 224 27.19 6.04 -15.11
N ASP A 225 28.20 6.13 -15.97
CA ASP A 225 29.03 7.35 -16.05
C ASP A 225 28.22 8.55 -16.53
N ARG A 226 27.34 8.35 -17.53
CA ARG A 226 26.42 9.40 -18.01
C ARG A 226 25.44 9.82 -16.93
N PHE A 227 24.93 8.85 -16.15
CA PHE A 227 24.07 9.11 -15.00
C PHE A 227 24.76 10.01 -13.96
N ILE A 228 25.99 9.67 -13.58
CA ILE A 228 26.80 10.47 -12.64
C ILE A 228 27.05 11.88 -13.18
N ILE A 229 27.47 12.00 -14.44
CA ILE A 229 27.71 13.30 -15.08
C ILE A 229 26.43 14.15 -15.06
N SER A 230 25.28 13.55 -15.37
CA SER A 230 23.99 14.26 -15.41
C SER A 230 23.56 14.75 -14.02
N LEU A 231 23.79 13.95 -12.96
CA LEU A 231 23.56 14.40 -11.58
C LEU A 231 24.47 15.55 -11.19
N GLN A 232 25.76 15.46 -11.51
CA GLN A 232 26.74 16.50 -11.17
C GLN A 232 26.49 17.82 -11.93
N ALA A 233 25.93 17.73 -13.14
CA ALA A 233 25.54 18.88 -13.95
C ALA A 233 24.24 19.58 -13.49
N ALA A 234 23.43 18.95 -12.64
CA ALA A 234 22.20 19.53 -12.07
C ALA A 234 22.52 20.57 -10.98
N THR A 235 23.20 21.67 -11.33
CA THR A 235 23.73 22.66 -10.38
C THR A 235 22.67 23.52 -9.70
N ASP A 236 21.51 23.65 -10.33
CA ASP A 236 20.27 24.25 -9.78
C ASP A 236 19.63 23.39 -8.69
N VAL A 237 19.99 22.11 -8.57
CA VAL A 237 19.57 21.22 -7.47
C VAL A 237 20.81 20.72 -6.73
N PRO A 238 21.38 21.48 -5.79
CA PRO A 238 22.67 21.17 -5.17
C PRO A 238 22.75 19.79 -4.52
N THR A 239 21.62 19.25 -4.05
CA THR A 239 21.56 17.91 -3.46
C THR A 239 21.77 16.80 -4.51
N MET A 240 21.22 16.95 -5.73
CA MET A 240 21.52 16.03 -6.84
C MET A 240 23.00 16.07 -7.20
N ALA A 241 23.59 17.26 -7.31
CA ALA A 241 25.01 17.40 -7.63
C ALA A 241 25.95 16.82 -6.56
N ARG A 242 25.60 16.93 -5.27
CA ARG A 242 26.31 16.25 -4.17
C ARG A 242 26.15 14.74 -4.25
N MET A 243 24.94 14.24 -4.52
CA MET A 243 24.71 12.80 -4.68
C MET A 243 25.52 12.25 -5.85
N GLY A 244 25.56 12.95 -6.99
CA GLY A 244 26.38 12.57 -8.13
C GLY A 244 27.87 12.42 -7.79
N ARG A 245 28.42 13.29 -6.94
CA ARG A 245 29.81 13.11 -6.43
C ARG A 245 29.93 11.88 -5.54
N SER A 246 29.04 11.71 -4.57
CA SER A 246 29.05 10.56 -3.66
C SER A 246 28.90 9.21 -4.38
N LEU A 247 28.04 9.13 -5.39
CA LEU A 247 27.86 7.93 -6.20
C LEU A 247 29.01 7.71 -7.18
N GLY A 248 29.60 8.78 -7.72
CA GLY A 248 30.74 8.71 -8.64
C GLY A 248 32.04 8.24 -7.97
N GLU A 249 32.23 8.55 -6.69
CA GLU A 249 33.39 8.10 -5.89
C GLU A 249 33.20 6.68 -5.33
N MET A 250 32.04 6.06 -5.54
CA MET A 250 31.74 4.74 -5.01
C MET A 250 32.63 3.67 -5.67
N GLU A 251 33.30 2.87 -4.85
CA GLU A 251 34.12 1.76 -5.33
C GLU A 251 33.26 0.73 -6.11
N PRO A 252 33.76 0.14 -7.22
CA PRO A 252 32.95 -0.70 -8.10
C PRO A 252 32.25 -1.87 -7.43
N LYS A 253 32.91 -2.63 -6.54
CA LYS A 253 32.25 -3.76 -5.84
C LYS A 253 31.16 -3.28 -4.91
N THR A 254 31.38 -2.15 -4.24
CA THR A 254 30.36 -1.50 -3.41
C THR A 254 29.17 -1.07 -4.25
N ARG A 255 29.42 -0.45 -5.41
CA ARG A 255 28.36 -0.09 -6.37
C ARG A 255 27.54 -1.31 -6.78
N ASP A 256 28.20 -2.40 -7.18
CA ASP A 256 27.51 -3.60 -7.64
C ASP A 256 26.60 -4.19 -6.54
N GLY A 257 27.05 -4.18 -5.28
CA GLY A 257 26.22 -4.61 -4.14
C GLY A 257 25.03 -3.69 -3.86
N VAL A 258 25.21 -2.37 -4.01
CA VAL A 258 24.12 -1.39 -3.88
C VAL A 258 23.07 -1.57 -4.98
N LEU A 259 23.51 -1.73 -6.23
CA LEU A 259 22.64 -1.94 -7.39
C LEU A 259 21.84 -3.24 -7.27
N GLN A 260 22.48 -4.34 -6.87
CA GLN A 260 21.78 -5.61 -6.60
C GLN A 260 20.72 -5.46 -5.51
N SER A 261 21.01 -4.69 -4.46
CA SER A 261 20.06 -4.43 -3.38
C SER A 261 18.86 -3.61 -3.87
N ALA A 262 19.08 -2.62 -4.75
CA ALA A 262 17.99 -1.86 -5.37
C ALA A 262 17.13 -2.75 -6.30
N LEU A 263 17.77 -3.56 -7.15
CA LEU A 263 17.07 -4.45 -8.08
C LEU A 263 16.21 -5.50 -7.36
N ALA A 264 16.65 -6.00 -6.19
CA ALA A 264 15.86 -6.94 -5.40
C ALA A 264 14.48 -6.36 -5.02
N SER A 265 14.41 -5.08 -4.68
CA SER A 265 13.15 -4.38 -4.40
C SER A 265 12.35 -4.03 -5.66
N MET A 266 13.01 -3.94 -6.81
CA MET A 266 12.40 -3.50 -8.07
C MET A 266 11.98 -4.64 -9.00
N SER A 267 12.16 -5.90 -8.60
CA SER A 267 11.83 -7.08 -9.44
C SER A 267 10.39 -7.10 -9.99
N ALA A 268 9.42 -6.53 -9.28
CA ALA A 268 8.02 -6.43 -9.76
C ALA A 268 7.83 -5.45 -10.94
N TRP A 269 8.83 -4.62 -11.25
CA TRP A 269 8.81 -3.63 -12.33
C TRP A 269 9.29 -4.19 -13.67
N GLU A 270 9.80 -5.43 -13.69
CA GLU A 270 10.33 -6.03 -14.90
C GLU A 270 9.24 -6.57 -15.84
N GLY A 271 9.55 -6.57 -17.13
CA GLY A 271 8.75 -7.19 -18.18
C GLY A 271 7.85 -6.23 -18.95
N ALA A 272 7.60 -6.57 -20.22
CA ALA A 272 6.90 -5.71 -21.17
C ALA A 272 5.46 -5.35 -20.76
N ARG A 273 4.77 -6.25 -20.05
CA ARG A 273 3.40 -5.99 -19.56
C ARG A 273 3.38 -4.88 -18.50
N ILE A 274 4.31 -4.93 -17.55
CA ILE A 274 4.45 -3.91 -16.52
C ILE A 274 4.80 -2.57 -17.16
N ALA A 275 5.79 -2.55 -18.05
CA ALA A 275 6.19 -1.33 -18.76
C ALA A 275 5.00 -0.70 -19.53
N ARG A 276 4.19 -1.51 -20.23
CA ARG A 276 2.99 -1.01 -20.92
C ARG A 276 1.95 -0.42 -19.97
N ALA A 277 1.78 -1.02 -18.79
CA ALA A 277 0.83 -0.55 -17.77
C ALA A 277 1.31 0.71 -17.02
N THR A 278 2.61 1.01 -17.05
CA THR A 278 3.21 2.09 -16.25
C THR A 278 3.91 3.17 -17.06
N GLN A 279 3.93 3.09 -18.39
CA GLN A 279 4.52 4.13 -19.26
C GLN A 279 3.72 5.44 -19.30
N LYS A 280 2.44 5.41 -18.90
CA LYS A 280 1.54 6.58 -18.90
C LYS A 280 0.51 6.45 -17.77
N SER A 281 -0.22 7.52 -17.49
CA SER A 281 -1.39 7.49 -16.62
C SER A 281 -2.64 7.84 -17.40
N ASP A 282 -3.68 7.00 -17.29
CA ASP A 282 -5.01 7.30 -17.85
C ASP A 282 -5.94 7.94 -16.81
N TRP A 283 -5.44 8.14 -15.58
CA TRP A 283 -6.13 8.74 -14.45
C TRP A 283 -5.11 9.28 -13.44
N THR A 284 -5.55 10.24 -12.63
CA THR A 284 -4.76 10.80 -11.53
C THR A 284 -5.50 10.51 -10.22
N PRO A 285 -4.87 9.90 -9.22
CA PRO A 285 -5.48 9.77 -7.90
C PRO A 285 -5.85 11.16 -7.37
N PRO A 286 -7.05 11.36 -6.79
CA PRO A 286 -7.32 12.59 -6.06
C PRO A 286 -6.31 12.69 -4.89
N ILE A 287 -5.58 13.81 -4.85
CA ILE A 287 -4.62 14.15 -3.78
C ILE A 287 -5.40 14.71 -2.59
#